data_AF-A0A3D0W7Y5-F1
#
_entry.id   AF-A0A3D0W7Y5-F1
#
_cell.length_a   1.000
_cell.length_b   1.000
_cell.length_c   1.000
_cell.angle_alpha   90.00
_cell.angle_beta   90.00
_cell.angle_gamma   90.00
#
_symmetry.space_group_name_H-M   'P 1'
#
loop_
_entity.id
_entity.type
_entity.pdbx_description
1 polymer ?
#
loop_
_entity_poly.entity_id
_entity_poly.type
_entity_poly.pdbx_seq_one_letter_code
_entity_poly.pdbx_strand_id
1 'polypeptide(L)' 'MPGILKSLILAALRAGQTVEVLMATPGECLWNEPPMSIAPGLEAGLIRRIRPIWNMQGVGERQG' A
#
# COMPACT_ATOMS: atom_id res chain seq x y z
N MET A 1 8.18 -4.31 19.16
CA MET A 1 6.75 -4.68 18.95
C MET A 1 6.57 -5.07 17.49
N PRO A 2 5.78 -6.11 17.15
CA PRO A 2 5.43 -6.39 15.75
C PRO A 2 4.75 -5.16 15.12
N GLY A 3 5.03 -4.87 13.86
CA GLY A 3 4.33 -3.80 13.12
C GLY A 3 2.83 -4.08 13.01
N ILE A 4 2.02 -3.01 12.88
CA ILE A 4 0.54 -3.06 12.88
C ILE A 4 0.00 -4.12 11.90
N LEU A 5 0.53 -4.17 10.68
CA LEU A 5 0.12 -5.14 9.66
C LEU A 5 0.29 -6.60 10.11
N LYS A 6 1.43 -6.94 10.71
CA LYS A 6 1.71 -8.31 11.20
C LYS A 6 0.71 -8.71 12.29
N SER A 7 0.38 -7.80 13.20
CA SER A 7 -0.60 -8.04 14.25
C SER A 7 -2.01 -8.30 13.70
N LEU A 8 -2.42 -7.54 12.68
CA LEU A 8 -3.72 -7.70 12.01
C LEU A 8 -3.81 -9.06 11.28
N ILE A 9 -2.77 -9.43 10.52
CA ILE A 9 -2.72 -10.72 9.81
C ILE A 9 -2.84 -11.88 10.82
N LEU A 10 -2.05 -11.86 11.90
CA LEU A 10 -2.09 -12.93 12.90
C LEU A 10 -3.44 -13.00 13.64
N ALA A 11 -4.08 -11.85 13.87
CA ALA A 11 -5.42 -11.82 14.47
C ALA A 11 -6.47 -12.46 13.56
N ALA A 12 -6.47 -12.11 12.26
CA ALA A 12 -7.39 -12.70 11.28
C ALA A 12 -7.19 -14.23 11.15
N LEU A 13 -5.94 -14.67 11.06
CA LEU A 13 -5.62 -16.11 11.00
C LEU A 13 -6.07 -16.85 12.27
N ARG A 14 -5.84 -16.29 13.47
CA ARG A 14 -6.32 -16.89 14.73
C ARG A 14 -7.85 -16.95 14.83
N ALA A 15 -8.56 -16.04 14.17
CA ALA A 15 -10.00 -16.04 14.08
C ALA A 15 -10.54 -17.04 13.01
N GLY A 16 -9.67 -17.81 12.35
CA GLY A 16 -10.06 -18.75 11.30
C GLY A 16 -10.43 -18.09 9.97
N GLN A 17 -10.04 -16.83 9.76
CA GLN A 17 -10.29 -16.13 8.49
C GLN A 17 -9.19 -16.43 7.45
N THR A 18 -9.55 -16.32 6.18
CA THR A 18 -8.59 -16.37 5.07
C THR A 18 -7.92 -15.02 4.88
N VAL A 19 -6.60 -15.03 4.67
CA VAL A 19 -5.82 -13.84 4.28
C VAL A 19 -5.32 -14.04 2.86
N GLU A 20 -5.62 -13.10 1.98
CA GLU A 20 -5.18 -13.09 0.59
C GLU A 20 -4.16 -11.98 0.34
N VAL A 21 -3.20 -12.24 -0.54
CA VAL A 21 -2.21 -11.24 -0.98
C VAL A 21 -2.43 -10.99 -2.46
N LEU A 22 -2.77 -9.74 -2.79
CA LEU A 22 -2.97 -9.29 -4.16
C LEU A 22 -1.77 -8.44 -4.58
N MET A 23 -1.30 -8.64 -5.81
CA MET A 23 -0.20 -7.89 -6.39
C MET A 23 -0.66 -7.17 -7.65
N ALA A 24 -0.36 -5.88 -7.73
CA ALA A 24 -0.51 -5.10 -8.96
C ALA A 24 0.88 -4.74 -9.48
N THR A 25 1.20 -5.21 -10.68
CA THR A 25 2.46 -4.90 -11.37
C THR A 25 2.14 -3.91 -12.48
N PRO A 26 2.39 -2.61 -12.26
CA PRO A 26 2.04 -1.63 -13.26
C PRO A 26 3.05 -1.70 -14.42
N GLY A 27 2.58 -1.40 -15.63
CA GLY A 27 3.40 -1.47 -16.85
C GLY A 27 4.54 -0.45 -16.85
N GLU A 28 5.43 -0.60 -17.82
CA GLU A 28 6.48 0.39 -18.07
C GLU A 28 5.86 1.74 -18.45
N CYS A 29 6.46 2.81 -17.96
CA CYS A 29 6.08 4.18 -18.26
C CYS A 29 7.34 4.97 -18.55
N LEU A 30 7.30 5.84 -19.56
CA LEU A 30 8.39 6.76 -19.87
C LEU A 30 7.95 8.17 -19.49
N TRP A 31 8.84 8.94 -18.86
CA TRP A 31 8.65 10.37 -18.63
C TRP A 31 9.75 11.14 -19.32
N ASN A 32 9.45 11.81 -20.43
CA ASN A 32 10.44 12.48 -21.29
C ASN A 32 11.58 11.55 -21.73
N GLU A 33 11.25 10.29 -22.04
CA GLU A 33 12.15 9.19 -22.51
C GLU A 33 12.74 8.25 -21.42
N PRO A 34 13.21 8.71 -20.24
CA PRO A 34 13.62 7.79 -19.19
C PRO A 34 12.49 6.91 -18.64
N PRO A 35 12.78 5.65 -18.29
CA PRO A 35 11.82 4.81 -17.59
C PRO A 35 11.52 5.38 -16.21
N MET A 36 10.23 5.47 -15.90
CA MET A 36 9.71 5.94 -14.62
C MET A 36 8.85 4.84 -14.01
N SER A 37 9.07 4.58 -12.71
CA SER A 37 8.19 3.71 -11.95
C SER A 37 6.88 4.42 -11.63
N ILE A 38 5.77 3.82 -12.05
CA ILE A 38 4.42 4.28 -11.70
C ILE A 38 3.85 3.62 -10.43
N ALA A 39 4.59 2.68 -9.83
CA ALA A 39 4.19 2.02 -8.59
C ALA A 39 3.90 3.00 -7.43
N PRO A 40 4.70 4.07 -7.18
CA PRO A 40 4.40 5.02 -6.11
C PRO A 40 3.08 5.77 -6.31
N GLY A 41 2.75 6.12 -7.57
CA GLY A 41 1.49 6.77 -7.91
C GLY A 41 0.29 5.85 -7.71
N LEU A 42 0.43 4.58 -8.09
CA LEU A 42 -0.58 3.54 -7.85
C LEU A 42 -0.79 3.30 -6.35
N GLU A 43 0.30 3.19 -5.57
CA GLU A 43 0.25 3.04 -4.11
C GLU A 43 -0.50 4.20 -3.46
N ALA A 44 -0.11 5.45 -3.77
CA ALA A 44 -0.76 6.64 -3.23
C ALA A 44 -2.26 6.70 -3.58
N GLY A 45 -2.62 6.35 -4.83
CA GLY A 45 -4.01 6.27 -5.28
C GLY A 45 -4.82 5.22 -4.50
N LEU A 46 -4.27 4.02 -4.31
CA LEU A 46 -4.90 2.95 -3.55
C LEU A 46 -5.06 3.31 -2.07
N ILE A 47 -4.03 3.88 -1.45
CA ILE A 47 -4.10 4.35 -0.05
C ILE A 47 -5.21 5.40 0.10
N ARG A 48 -5.28 6.39 -0.81
CA ARG A 48 -6.31 7.43 -0.78
C ARG A 48 -7.72 6.88 -0.98
N ARG A 49 -7.88 5.87 -1.85
CA ARG A 49 -9.17 5.31 -2.23
C ARG A 49 -9.72 4.30 -1.22
N ILE A 50 -8.86 3.44 -0.69
CA ILE A 50 -9.21 2.32 0.21
C ILE A 50 -9.09 2.75 1.68
N ARG A 51 -8.16 3.67 2.00
CA ARG A 51 -7.81 4.10 3.36
C ARG A 51 -7.58 2.92 4.32
N PRO A 52 -6.68 1.98 3.97
CA PRO A 52 -6.44 0.82 4.79
C PRO A 52 -5.84 1.23 6.15
N ILE A 53 -6.37 0.61 7.22
CA ILE A 53 -6.01 0.91 8.62
C ILE A 53 -4.53 0.66 8.95
N TRP A 54 -3.82 -0.11 8.12
CA TRP A 54 -2.42 -0.47 8.32
C TRP A 54 -1.43 0.46 7.63
N ASN A 55 -1.87 1.34 6.70
CA ASN A 55 -1.00 2.34 6.08
C ASN A 55 -0.98 3.61 6.94
N MET A 56 0.20 4.12 7.26
CA MET A 56 0.37 5.38 7.96
C MET A 56 -0.17 6.54 7.10
N GLN A 57 -1.19 7.24 7.59
CA GLN A 57 -1.74 8.43 6.95
C GLN A 57 -0.97 9.67 7.44
N GLY A 58 -0.74 10.66 6.57
CA GLY A 58 -0.23 11.98 6.97
C GLY A 58 1.30 12.16 7.04
N VAL A 59 2.12 11.14 6.76
CA VAL A 59 3.60 11.29 6.78
C VAL A 59 4.14 12.00 5.51
N GLY A 60 3.30 12.19 4.49
CA GLY A 60 3.62 12.94 3.26
C GLY A 60 2.99 14.33 3.17
N GLU A 61 2.12 14.70 4.12
CA GLU A 61 1.52 16.04 4.16
C GLU A 61 2.47 16.99 4.90
N ARG A 62 3.49 17.48 4.19
CA ARG A 62 4.00 18.81 4.54
C ARG A 62 2.90 19.81 4.19
N GLN A 63 2.36 20.45 5.22
CA GLN A 63 1.64 21.71 5.12
C GLN A 63 2.51 22.69 4.33
N GLY A 64 1.95 23.27 3.26
CA GLY A 64 2.62 24.22 2.37
C GLY A 64 1.96 24.25 1.01
#